data_AF-A0A820LLT8-F1
#
_entry.id   AF-A0A820LLT8-F1
#
_cell.length_a   1.000
_cell.length_b   1.000
_cell.length_c   1.000
_cell.angle_alpha   90.00
_cell.angle_beta   90.00
_cell.angle_gamma   90.00
#
_symmetry.space_group_name_H-M   'P 1'
#
loop_
_entity.id
_entity.type
_entity.pdbx_description
1 polymer ?
#
loop_
_entity_poly.entity_id
_entity_poly.type
_entity_poly.pdbx_seq_one_letter_code
_entity_poly.pdbx_strand_id
1 'polypeptide(L)'
;MGDNSKALEFYEKAHQILEKALPSNHPDLASSYNNIGGVYKNMGDYSKALEFHEKALKIDEKALPPNHPDLASSYNNIGLVYYNMEDYSKAPEF
;
A
#
# COMPACT_ATOMS: atom_id res chain seq x y z
N MET A 1 19.08 -3.65 -0.17
CA MET A 1 18.40 -3.17 1.06
C MET A 1 18.57 -1.66 1.32
N GLY A 2 19.38 -0.90 0.56
CA GLY A 2 19.66 0.52 0.88
C GLY A 2 18.72 1.59 0.32
N ASP A 3 17.75 1.25 -0.53
CA ASP A 3 16.90 2.26 -1.22
C ASP A 3 15.45 2.34 -0.69
N ASN A 4 14.97 1.29 -0.01
CA ASN A 4 13.59 1.24 0.49
C ASN A 4 13.33 2.31 1.57
N SER A 5 14.29 2.59 2.45
CA SER A 5 14.12 3.62 3.49
C SER A 5 14.03 5.03 2.89
N LYS A 6 14.78 5.32 1.84
CA LYS A 6 14.68 6.61 1.13
C LYS A 6 13.36 6.70 0.37
N ALA A 7 12.97 5.64 -0.34
CA ALA A 7 11.68 5.58 -1.00
C ALA A 7 10.53 5.84 -0.01
N LEU A 8 10.57 5.21 1.17
CA LEU A 8 9.58 5.41 2.22
C LEU A 8 9.52 6.89 2.65
N GLU A 9 10.66 7.53 2.91
CA GLU A 9 10.73 8.95 3.29
C GLU A 9 10.06 9.86 2.25
N PHE A 10 10.34 9.63 0.96
CA PHE A 10 9.74 10.43 -0.11
C PHE A 10 8.23 10.16 -0.28
N TYR A 11 7.79 8.91 -0.17
CA TYR A 11 6.36 8.59 -0.23
C TYR A 11 5.58 9.12 0.97
N GLU A 12 6.14 9.07 2.19
CA GLU A 12 5.53 9.67 3.37
C GLU A 12 5.41 11.19 3.25
N LYS A 13 6.45 11.87 2.74
CA LYS A 13 6.38 13.32 2.45
C LYS A 13 5.30 13.64 1.42
N ALA A 14 5.22 12.88 0.33
CA ALA A 14 4.18 13.06 -0.67
C ALA A 14 2.77 12.84 -0.07
N HIS A 15 2.61 11.78 0.74
CA HIS A 15 1.36 11.49 1.42
C HIS A 15 0.92 12.63 2.35
N GLN A 16 1.83 13.18 3.16
CA GLN A 16 1.52 14.33 4.04
C GLN A 16 1.09 15.59 3.28
N ILE A 17 1.62 15.81 2.08
CA ILE A 17 1.22 16.93 1.22
C ILE A 17 -0.20 16.69 0.71
N LEU A 18 -0.47 15.48 0.18
CA LEU A 18 -1.80 15.11 -0.32
C LEU A 18 -2.85 15.15 0.78
N GLU A 19 -2.55 14.67 1.98
CA GLU A 19 -3.46 14.66 3.14
C GLU A 19 -3.89 16.09 3.54
N LYS A 20 -3.00 17.07 3.39
CA LYS A 20 -3.32 18.49 3.65
C LYS A 20 -4.07 19.15 2.50
N ALA A 21 -3.84 18.70 1.28
CA ALA A 21 -4.36 19.35 0.07
C ALA A 21 -5.72 18.81 -0.37
N LEU A 22 -6.04 17.56 -0.02
CA LEU A 22 -7.16 16.83 -0.60
C LEU A 22 -8.18 16.39 0.46
N PRO A 23 -9.46 16.23 0.07
CA PRO A 23 -10.44 15.57 0.92
C PRO A 23 -10.00 14.15 1.29
N SER A 24 -10.38 13.69 2.49
CA SER A 24 -9.98 12.37 3.04
C SER A 24 -10.37 11.15 2.20
N ASN A 25 -11.24 11.31 1.20
CA ASN A 25 -11.67 10.26 0.28
C ASN A 25 -11.16 10.50 -1.15
N HIS A 26 -10.14 11.33 -1.36
CA HIS A 26 -9.60 11.54 -2.70
C HIS A 26 -8.77 10.32 -3.16
N PRO A 27 -8.96 9.77 -4.37
CA PRO A 27 -8.23 8.58 -4.86
C PRO A 27 -6.69 8.71 -4.83
N ASP A 28 -6.15 9.92 -5.00
CA ASP A 28 -4.70 10.15 -4.86
C ASP A 28 -4.15 9.78 -3.47
N LEU A 29 -4.98 9.89 -2.41
CA LEU A 29 -4.61 9.42 -1.08
C LEU A 29 -4.47 7.89 -1.05
N ALA A 30 -5.38 7.17 -1.72
CA ALA A 30 -5.28 5.71 -1.85
C ALA A 30 -4.01 5.31 -2.62
N SER A 31 -3.72 6.00 -3.73
CA SER A 31 -2.50 5.78 -4.51
C SER A 31 -1.24 5.98 -3.67
N SER A 32 -1.20 7.04 -2.84
CA SER A 32 -0.06 7.29 -1.96
C SER A 32 0.10 6.23 -0.86
N TYR A 33 -0.99 5.74 -0.27
CA TYR A 33 -0.95 4.61 0.66
C TYR A 33 -0.50 3.32 -0.01
N ASN A 34 -0.95 3.04 -1.23
CA ASN A 34 -0.50 1.88 -2.01
C ASN A 34 1.02 1.90 -2.25
N ASN A 35 1.61 3.07 -2.52
CA ASN A 35 3.05 3.20 -2.67
C ASN A 35 3.81 2.91 -1.37
N ILE A 36 3.33 3.43 -0.23
CA ILE A 36 3.92 3.15 1.08
C ILE A 36 3.83 1.66 1.42
N GLY A 37 2.66 1.04 1.21
CA GLY A 37 2.46 -0.40 1.41
C GLY A 37 3.39 -1.25 0.54
N GLY A 38 3.59 -0.85 -0.71
CA GLY A 38 4.54 -1.50 -1.63
C GLY A 38 5.99 -1.45 -1.13
N VAL A 39 6.41 -0.36 -0.51
CA VAL A 39 7.75 -0.26 0.09
C VAL A 39 7.89 -1.18 1.30
N TYR A 40 6.90 -1.22 2.20
CA TYR A 40 6.92 -2.14 3.34
C TYR A 40 6.93 -3.61 2.92
N LYS A 41 6.17 -3.96 1.87
CA LYS A 41 6.22 -5.29 1.26
C LYS A 41 7.63 -5.63 0.76
N ASN A 42 8.30 -4.70 0.09
CA ASN A 42 9.67 -4.88 -0.39
C ASN A 42 10.71 -4.94 0.75
N MET A 43 10.37 -4.47 1.94
CA MET A 43 11.18 -4.61 3.16
C MET A 43 10.90 -5.91 3.92
N GLY A 44 9.90 -6.70 3.50
CA GLY A 44 9.44 -7.90 4.21
C GLY A 44 8.55 -7.59 5.42
N ASP A 45 8.20 -6.32 5.67
CA ASP A 45 7.25 -5.94 6.72
C ASP A 45 5.83 -6.06 6.16
N TYR A 46 5.38 -7.29 6.00
CA TYR A 46 4.10 -7.60 5.39
C TYR A 46 2.91 -7.11 6.23
N SER A 47 3.06 -7.03 7.57
CA SER A 47 2.03 -6.50 8.46
C SER A 47 1.74 -5.04 8.18
N LYS A 48 2.78 -4.20 8.07
CA LYS A 48 2.60 -2.80 7.68
C LYS A 48 2.13 -2.67 6.23
N ALA A 49 2.63 -3.51 5.32
CA ALA A 49 2.16 -3.51 3.94
C ALA A 49 0.65 -3.69 3.84
N LEU A 50 0.08 -4.67 4.57
CA LEU A 50 -1.36 -4.88 4.65
C LEU A 50 -2.08 -3.65 5.21
N GLU A 51 -1.62 -3.10 6.33
CA GLU A 51 -2.24 -1.92 6.96
C GLU A 51 -2.39 -0.76 5.97
N PHE A 52 -1.35 -0.49 5.18
CA PHE A 52 -1.37 0.59 4.20
C PHE A 52 -2.23 0.27 2.97
N HIS A 53 -2.19 -0.96 2.45
CA HIS A 53 -3.06 -1.35 1.34
C HIS A 53 -4.54 -1.39 1.72
N GLU A 54 -4.90 -1.78 2.95
CA GLU A 54 -6.28 -1.71 3.46
C GLU A 54 -6.77 -0.28 3.62
N LYS A 55 -5.91 0.64 4.08
CA LYS A 55 -6.22 2.08 4.10
C LYS A 55 -6.49 2.64 2.70
N ALA A 56 -5.71 2.23 1.70
CA ALA A 56 -5.92 2.59 0.31
C ALA A 56 -7.27 2.08 -0.21
N LEU A 57 -7.54 0.78 -0.01
CA LEU A 57 -8.80 0.15 -0.43
C LEU A 57 -10.02 0.86 0.17
N LYS A 58 -9.98 1.19 1.46
CA LYS A 58 -11.09 1.89 2.14
C LYS A 58 -11.37 3.28 1.56
N ILE A 59 -10.35 3.96 1.04
CA ILE A 59 -10.53 5.25 0.35
C ILE A 59 -11.15 5.00 -1.02
N ASP A 60 -10.59 4.08 -1.80
CA ASP A 60 -11.11 3.72 -3.13
C ASP A 60 -12.57 3.28 -3.08
N GLU A 61 -12.96 2.42 -2.12
CA GLU A 61 -14.34 1.95 -1.92
C GLU A 61 -15.33 3.09 -1.64
N LYS A 62 -14.87 4.18 -1.03
CA LYS A 62 -15.69 5.36 -0.76
C LYS A 62 -15.73 6.35 -1.93
N ALA A 63 -14.66 6.38 -2.71
CA ALA A 63 -14.42 7.42 -3.71
C ALA A 63 -14.85 7.01 -5.12
N LEU A 64 -14.81 5.71 -5.41
CA LEU A 64 -14.88 5.18 -6.76
C LEU A 64 -16.11 4.27 -6.95
N PRO A 65 -16.63 4.15 -8.18
CA PRO A 65 -17.67 3.18 -8.48
C PRO A 65 -17.14 1.73 -8.34
N PRO A 66 -18.00 0.74 -8.05
CA PRO A 66 -17.57 -0.64 -7.76
C PRO A 66 -16.71 -1.33 -8.82
N ASN A 67 -16.80 -0.91 -10.09
CA ASN A 67 -16.06 -1.49 -11.21
C ASN A 67 -14.82 -0.67 -11.60
N HIS A 68 -14.36 0.25 -10.75
CA HIS A 68 -13.19 1.07 -11.05
C HIS A 68 -11.90 0.21 -11.02
N PRO A 69 -10.99 0.34 -12.00
CA PRO A 69 -9.75 -0.43 -12.05
C PRO A 69 -8.84 -0.27 -10.80
N ASP A 70 -8.91 0.87 -10.14
CA ASP A 70 -8.11 1.12 -8.92
C ASP A 70 -8.53 0.21 -7.76
N LEU A 71 -9.83 -0.13 -7.64
CA LEU A 71 -10.29 -1.12 -6.67
C LEU A 71 -9.65 -2.49 -6.93
N ALA A 72 -9.61 -2.92 -8.19
CA ALA A 72 -8.93 -4.16 -8.57
C ALA A 72 -7.43 -4.11 -8.25
N SER A 73 -6.78 -2.97 -8.44
CA SER A 73 -5.37 -2.77 -8.09
C SER A 73 -5.14 -2.87 -6.59
N SER A 74 -6.00 -2.25 -5.78
CA SER A 74 -5.95 -2.33 -4.31
C SER A 74 -6.16 -3.76 -3.79
N TYR A 75 -7.14 -4.51 -4.32
CA TYR A 75 -7.30 -5.93 -3.98
C TYR A 75 -6.10 -6.78 -4.42
N ASN A 76 -5.56 -6.54 -5.62
CA ASN A 76 -4.37 -7.26 -6.11
C ASN A 76 -3.16 -7.03 -5.21
N ASN A 77 -2.95 -5.81 -4.72
CA ASN A 77 -1.85 -5.50 -3.80
C ASN A 77 -1.99 -6.27 -2.48
N ILE A 78 -3.19 -6.32 -1.90
CA ILE A 78 -3.46 -7.09 -0.67
C ILE A 78 -3.22 -8.59 -0.92
N GLY A 79 -3.74 -9.13 -2.03
CA GLY A 79 -3.54 -10.53 -2.39
C GLY A 79 -2.06 -10.89 -2.57
N LEU A 80 -1.28 -10.00 -3.18
CA LEU A 80 0.16 -10.18 -3.34
C LEU A 80 0.91 -10.18 -1.99
N VAL A 81 0.47 -9.39 -1.01
CA VAL A 81 1.06 -9.44 0.34
C VAL A 81 0.80 -10.78 1.01
N TYR A 82 -0.43 -11.30 0.96
CA TYR A 82 -0.74 -12.63 1.51
C TYR A 82 0.05 -13.74 0.82
N TYR A 83 0.15 -13.70 -0.51
CA TYR A 83 0.97 -14.63 -1.28
C TYR A 83 2.44 -14.62 -0.81
N ASN A 84 3.03 -13.43 -0.65
CA ASN A 84 4.41 -13.29 -0.19
C ASN A 84 4.60 -13.71 1.28
N MET A 85 3.61 -13.50 2.15
CA MET A 85 3.63 -13.99 3.54
C MET A 85 3.69 -15.51 3.59
N GLU A 86 2.89 -16.19 2.76
CA GLU A 86 2.88 -17.65 2.69
C GLU A 86 4.21 -18.20 2.17
N ASP A 87 4.77 -17.62 1.11
CA ASP A 87 6.09 -17.99 0.59
C ASP A 87 7.20 -17.75 1.62
N TYR A 88 7.15 -16.63 2.36
CA TYR A 88 8.11 -16.36 3.43
C TYR A 88 7.99 -17.37 4.58
N SER A 89 6.77 -17.78 4.94
CA SER A 89 6.56 -18.81 5.97
C SER A 89 7.07 -20.21 5.56
N LYS A 90 7.25 -20.46 4.26
CA LYS A 90 7.80 -21.71 3.71
C LYS A 90 9.32 -21.67 3.53
N ALA A 91 9.95 -20.51 3.68
CA ALA A 91 11.39 -20.38 3.54
C ALA A 91 12.09 -21.15 4.68
N PRO A 92 13.07 -22.02 4.39
CA PRO A 92 13.85 -22.68 5.43
C PRO A 92 14.56 -21.62 6.28
N GLU A 93 14.37 -21.67 7.60
CA GLU A 93 15.24 -20.96 8.55
C GLU A 93 16.65 -21.56 8.41
N PHE A 94 17.63 -20.75 7.98
CA PHE A 94 19.04 -21.13 7.89
C PHE A 94 19.81 -20.69 9.14
#